data_AF-A0A1J8R365-F1
#
_entry.id   AF-A0A1J8R365-F1
#
_cell.length_a   1.000
_cell.length_b   1.000
_cell.length_c   1.000
_cell.angle_alpha   90.00
_cell.angle_beta   90.00
_cell.angle_gamma   90.00
#
_symmetry.space_group_name_H-M   'P 1'
#
loop_
_entity.id
_entity.type
_entity.pdbx_description
1 polymer ?
#
loop_
_entity_poly.entity_id
_entity_poly.type
_entity_poly.pdbx_seq_one_letter_code
_entity_poly.pdbx_strand_id
1 'polypeptide(L)'
;LRADYLYTPVIIYYIGWLCVGINSSILSYFTIAFVSQWWLRTRYPRWFAEYNYIVGAALTGGTQVMVFILSFAVQGASGNSHLFPAWWGANQGGNYDHCIMLN
;
A
#
# COMPACT_ATOMS: atom_id res chain seq x y z
N LEU A 1 -18.42 -21.92 -15.94
CA LEU A 1 -17.31 -20.94 -15.86
C LEU A 1 -16.47 -21.27 -14.63
N ARG A 2 -15.19 -21.59 -14.80
CA ARG A 2 -14.27 -21.93 -13.70
C ARG A 2 -13.92 -20.66 -12.89
N ALA A 3 -14.74 -20.33 -11.90
CA ALA A 3 -14.50 -19.23 -10.98
C ALA A 3 -13.27 -19.47 -10.06
N ASP A 4 -12.71 -20.68 -10.06
CA ASP A 4 -11.52 -21.08 -9.30
C ASP A 4 -10.21 -20.40 -9.74
N TYR A 5 -10.20 -19.67 -10.88
CA TYR A 5 -9.02 -18.95 -11.33
C TYR A 5 -8.91 -17.54 -10.76
N LEU A 6 -10.01 -16.94 -10.33
CA LEU A 6 -10.04 -15.58 -9.78
C LEU A 6 -10.33 -15.68 -8.28
N TYR A 7 -9.49 -15.06 -7.45
CA TYR A 7 -9.74 -14.95 -6.01
C TYR A 7 -10.91 -13.97 -5.75
N THR A 8 -12.12 -14.39 -6.09
CA THR A 8 -13.37 -13.66 -5.92
C THR A 8 -13.60 -13.10 -4.50
N PRO A 9 -13.29 -13.80 -3.39
CA PRO A 9 -13.48 -13.21 -2.06
C PRO A 9 -12.52 -12.05 -1.78
N VAL A 10 -11.30 -12.07 -2.34
CA VAL A 10 -10.31 -11.01 -2.15
C VAL A 10 -10.75 -9.74 -2.90
N ILE A 11 -11.26 -9.89 -4.12
CA ILE A 11 -11.76 -8.77 -4.92
C ILE A 11 -12.97 -8.11 -4.22
N ILE A 12 -13.91 -8.91 -3.70
CA ILE A 12 -15.08 -8.39 -2.97
C ILE A 12 -14.65 -7.69 -1.67
N TYR A 13 -13.66 -8.23 -0.95
CA TYR A 13 -13.12 -7.60 0.25
C TYR A 13 -12.53 -6.21 -0.03
N TYR A 14 -11.71 -6.07 -1.08
CA TYR A 14 -11.17 -4.77 -1.46
C TYR A 14 -12.22 -3.81 -2.02
N ILE A 15 -13.27 -4.32 -2.70
CA ILE A 15 -14.43 -3.50 -3.12
C ILE A 15 -15.18 -2.96 -1.90
N GLY A 16 -15.37 -3.76 -0.85
CA GLY A 16 -15.97 -3.30 0.41
C GLY A 16 -15.11 -2.27 1.16
N TRP A 17 -13.81 -2.25 0.90
CA TRP A 17 -12.87 -1.31 1.51
C TRP A 17 -12.84 0.07 0.82
N LEU A 18 -13.45 0.22 -0.37
CA LEU A 18 -13.69 1.53 -1.01
C LEU A 18 -14.65 2.44 -0.22
N CYS A 19 -15.30 1.91 0.81
CA CYS A 19 -16.16 2.70 1.69
C CYS A 19 -15.37 3.66 2.61
N VAL A 20 -14.03 3.57 2.64
CA VAL A 20 -13.17 4.47 3.44
C VAL A 20 -12.88 5.74 2.64
N GLY A 21 -13.12 6.91 3.23
CA GLY A 21 -13.08 8.22 2.55
C GLY A 21 -11.75 8.65 1.90
N ILE A 22 -10.66 7.89 2.08
CA ILE A 22 -9.37 8.14 1.40
C ILE A 22 -9.11 7.00 0.40
N ASN A 23 -9.44 7.25 -0.86
CA ASN A 23 -9.35 6.25 -1.94
C ASN A 23 -8.01 6.26 -2.71
N SER A 24 -7.12 7.24 -2.45
CA SER A 24 -5.88 7.41 -3.21
C SER A 24 -4.92 6.22 -3.07
N SER A 25 -4.90 5.54 -1.92
CA SER A 25 -4.09 4.33 -1.69
C SER A 25 -4.71 3.06 -2.27
N ILE A 26 -6.02 3.08 -2.53
CA ILE A 26 -6.79 1.90 -2.95
C ILE A 26 -6.42 1.47 -4.37
N LEU A 27 -6.23 2.42 -5.29
CA LEU A 27 -5.74 2.14 -6.64
C LEU A 27 -4.41 1.38 -6.62
N SER A 28 -3.51 1.71 -5.69
CA SER A 28 -2.23 1.02 -5.54
C SER A 28 -2.42 -0.44 -5.10
N TYR A 29 -3.32 -0.71 -4.15
CA TYR A 29 -3.63 -2.09 -3.74
C TYR A 29 -4.24 -2.91 -4.88
N PHE A 30 -5.19 -2.35 -5.63
CA PHE A 30 -5.77 -3.03 -6.80
C PHE A 30 -4.73 -3.27 -7.90
N THR A 31 -3.83 -2.31 -8.13
CA THR A 31 -2.76 -2.46 -9.13
C THR A 31 -1.82 -3.60 -8.75
N ILE A 32 -1.38 -3.66 -7.49
CA ILE A 32 -0.51 -4.73 -6.99
C ILE A 32 -1.22 -6.09 -7.05
N ALA A 33 -2.50 -6.16 -6.65
CA ALA A 33 -3.30 -7.37 -6.75
C ALA A 33 -3.45 -7.84 -8.21
N PHE A 34 -3.76 -6.93 -9.13
CA PHE A 34 -3.89 -7.25 -10.55
C PHE A 34 -2.56 -7.70 -11.15
N VAL A 35 -1.45 -7.01 -10.85
CA VAL A 35 -0.12 -7.38 -11.35
C VAL A 35 0.32 -8.74 -10.79
N SER A 36 0.10 -9.02 -9.51
CA SER A 36 0.51 -10.30 -8.93
C SER A 36 -0.32 -11.46 -9.52
N GLN A 37 -1.62 -11.26 -9.71
CA GLN A 37 -2.52 -12.29 -10.22
C GLN A 37 -2.46 -12.47 -11.73
N TRP A 38 -2.24 -11.42 -12.51
CA TRP A 38 -2.21 -11.48 -13.97
C TRP A 38 -0.80 -11.70 -14.53
N TRP A 39 0.22 -11.02 -14.00
CA TRP A 39 1.57 -11.12 -14.56
C TRP A 39 2.39 -12.21 -13.86
N LEU A 40 2.48 -12.18 -12.53
CA LEU A 40 3.32 -13.13 -11.78
C LEU A 40 2.81 -14.57 -11.89
N ARG A 41 1.49 -14.78 -11.80
CA ARG A 41 0.87 -16.10 -11.91
C ARG A 41 1.02 -16.72 -13.31
N THR A 42 0.93 -15.91 -14.37
CA THR A 42 0.92 -16.40 -15.76
C THR A 42 2.33 -16.67 -16.29
N ARG A 43 3.33 -15.88 -15.87
CA ARG A 43 4.75 -16.06 -16.28
C ARG A 43 5.54 -17.01 -15.37
N TYR A 44 5.31 -16.99 -14.05
CA TYR A 44 6.15 -17.71 -13.07
C TYR A 44 5.34 -18.33 -11.93
N PRO A 45 4.48 -19.34 -12.20
CA PRO A 45 3.58 -19.93 -11.20
C PRO A 45 4.30 -20.60 -10.01
N ARG A 46 5.46 -21.24 -10.24
CA ARG A 46 6.27 -21.83 -9.15
C ARG A 46 6.82 -20.77 -8.20
N TRP A 47 7.26 -19.64 -8.76
CA TRP A 47 7.82 -18.55 -7.98
C TRP A 47 6.75 -17.81 -7.18
N PHE A 48 5.56 -17.62 -7.77
CA PHE A 48 4.41 -17.04 -7.09
C PHE A 48 3.96 -17.89 -5.90
N ALA A 49 3.89 -19.21 -6.03
CA ALA A 49 3.44 -20.08 -4.93
C ALA A 49 4.42 -20.08 -3.74
N GLU A 50 5.72 -20.03 -4.00
CA GLU A 50 6.75 -20.18 -2.97
C GLU A 50 7.12 -18.84 -2.31
N TYR A 51 7.24 -17.76 -3.08
CA TYR A 51 7.78 -16.49 -2.59
C TYR A 51 6.72 -15.42 -2.31
N ASN A 52 5.51 -15.49 -2.88
CA ASN A 52 4.53 -14.40 -2.73
C ASN A 52 4.12 -14.18 -1.26
N TYR A 53 3.99 -15.27 -0.48
CA TYR A 53 3.67 -15.15 0.95
C TYR A 53 4.83 -14.53 1.76
N ILE A 54 6.06 -14.98 1.51
CA ILE A 54 7.26 -14.47 2.20
C ILE A 54 7.48 -12.99 1.86
N VAL A 55 7.34 -12.61 0.59
CA VAL A 55 7.46 -11.22 0.14
C VAL A 55 6.36 -10.34 0.76
N GLY A 56 5.11 -10.82 0.82
CA GLY A 56 4.02 -10.11 1.47
C GLY A 56 4.25 -9.90 2.98
N ALA A 57 4.73 -10.95 3.67
CA ALA A 57 5.08 -10.88 5.08
C ALA A 57 6.24 -9.90 5.33
N ALA A 58 7.29 -9.98 4.51
CA ALA A 58 8.45 -9.07 4.60
C ALA A 58 8.06 -7.61 4.32
N LEU A 59 7.20 -7.36 3.33
CA LEU A 59 6.71 -6.02 3.02
C LEU A 59 5.90 -5.43 4.18
N THR A 60 5.00 -6.22 4.77
CA THR A 60 4.17 -5.78 5.90
C THR A 60 5.01 -5.52 7.15
N GLY A 61 5.98 -6.40 7.45
CA GLY A 61 6.91 -6.19 8.56
C GLY A 61 7.83 -4.98 8.34
N GLY A 62 8.36 -4.82 7.12
CA GLY A 62 9.26 -3.73 6.77
C GLY A 62 8.61 -2.36 6.86
N THR A 63 7.37 -2.21 6.38
CA THR A 63 6.63 -0.94 6.50
C THR A 63 6.37 -0.58 7.96
N GLN A 64 6.07 -1.56 8.81
CA GLN A 64 5.84 -1.32 10.23
C GLN A 64 7.12 -0.90 10.97
N VAL A 65 8.26 -1.50 10.63
CA VAL A 65 9.58 -1.07 11.14
C VAL A 65 9.92 0.34 10.64
N MET A 66 9.65 0.65 9.37
CA MET A 66 9.87 1.98 8.82
C MET A 66 9.02 3.05 9.53
N VAL A 67 7.72 2.79 9.75
CA VAL A 67 6.82 3.71 10.47
C VAL A 67 7.29 3.89 11.92
N PHE A 68 7.77 2.84 12.57
CA PHE A 68 8.37 2.93 13.90
C PHE A 68 9.56 3.91 13.90
N ILE A 69 10.52 3.73 13.00
CA ILE A 69 11.70 4.61 12.90
C ILE A 69 11.29 6.06 12.60
N LEU A 70 10.39 6.26 11.64
CA LEU A 70 9.90 7.60 11.26
C LEU A 70 9.15 8.31 12.39
N SER A 71 8.44 7.57 13.23
CA SER A 71 7.77 8.12 14.41
C SER A 71 8.77 8.74 15.38
N PHE A 72 9.89 8.06 15.63
CA PHE A 72 10.94 8.55 16.54
C PHE A 72 11.85 9.62 15.92
N ALA A 73 12.17 9.50 14.63
CA ALA A 73 13.13 10.36 13.95
C ALA A 73 12.51 11.66 13.38
N VAL A 74 11.29 11.58 12.85
CA VAL A 74 10.68 12.68 12.06
C VAL A 74 9.49 13.29 12.79
N GLN A 75 8.58 12.44 13.28
CA GLN A 75 7.35 12.90 13.93
C GLN A 75 7.56 13.32 15.40
N GLY A 76 8.79 13.20 15.91
CA GLY A 76 9.16 13.74 17.22
C GLY A 76 8.65 12.93 18.42
N ALA A 77 8.39 11.62 18.26
CA ALA A 77 8.05 10.76 19.41
C ALA A 77 9.17 10.71 20.49
N SER A 78 10.38 11.20 20.17
CA SER A 78 11.52 11.35 21.08
C SER A 78 11.72 12.78 21.63
N GLY A 79 10.87 13.75 21.28
CA GLY A 79 10.86 15.10 21.86
C GLY A 79 11.15 16.26 20.91
N ASN A 80 11.96 16.06 19.85
CA ASN A 80 12.20 17.07 18.80
C ASN A 80 11.80 16.52 17.44
N SER A 81 10.86 17.17 16.75
CA SER A 81 10.43 16.80 15.40
C SER A 81 11.34 17.44 14.35
N HIS A 82 12.09 16.59 13.62
CA HIS A 82 12.81 17.01 12.42
C HIS A 82 11.99 16.57 11.20
N LEU A 83 11.03 17.41 10.83
CA LEU A 83 10.18 17.14 9.67
C LEU A 83 11.04 17.04 8.40
N PHE A 84 10.70 16.11 7.51
CA PHE A 84 11.33 16.02 6.19
C PHE A 84 11.17 17.35 5.44
N PRO A 85 12.20 17.83 4.71
CA PRO A 85 12.07 19.04 3.90
C PRO A 85 10.88 18.93 2.93
N ALA A 86 10.29 20.04 2.52
CA ALA A 86 9.20 20.01 1.56
C ALA A 86 9.69 19.42 0.22
N TRP A 87 9.09 18.31 -0.20
CA TRP A 87 9.36 17.65 -1.48
C TRP A 87 8.05 17.05 -2.03
N TRP A 88 8.06 16.52 -3.25
CA TRP A 88 6.84 16.09 -3.93
C TRP A 88 5.97 15.11 -3.11
N GLY A 89 6.56 14.20 -2.34
CA GLY A 89 5.82 13.28 -1.46
C GLY A 89 5.56 13.81 -0.04
N ALA A 90 6.09 14.98 0.32
CA ALA A 90 5.92 15.62 1.61
C ALA A 90 5.53 17.10 1.41
N ASN A 91 4.32 17.31 0.91
CA ASN A 91 3.76 18.66 0.77
C ASN A 91 3.40 19.22 2.16
N GLN A 92 4.28 20.05 2.73
CA GLN A 92 4.04 20.67 4.03
C GLN A 92 3.11 21.89 3.98
N GLY A 93 2.77 22.39 2.78
CA GLY A 93 1.96 23.59 2.58
C GLY A 93 0.51 23.30 2.17
N GLY A 94 0.09 22.04 2.10
CA GLY A 94 -1.24 21.64 1.64
C GLY A 94 -1.51 20.16 1.87
N ASN A 95 -2.41 19.59 1.06
CA ASN A 95 -2.68 18.15 1.10
C ASN A 95 -1.48 17.34 0.58
N TYR A 96 -1.12 16.28 1.31
CA TYR A 96 -0.04 15.35 0.92
C TYR A 96 -0.33 14.63 -0.41
N ASP A 97 -1.60 14.45 -0.71
CA ASP A 97 -2.16 13.84 -1.91
C ASP A 97 -2.29 14.82 -3.09
N HIS A 98 -1.86 16.08 -2.93
CA HIS A 98 -1.92 17.15 -3.96
C HIS A 98 -3.31 17.45 -4.51
N CYS A 99 -4.35 16.85 -3.93
CA CYS A 99 -5.72 17.15 -4.27
C CYS A 99 -6.09 18.54 -3.77
N ILE A 100 -6.88 19.27 -4.56
CA ILE A 100 -7.54 20.50 -4.13
C ILE A 100 -8.43 20.18 -2.93
N MET A 101 -8.28 20.94 -1.84
CA MET A 101 -9.30 20.96 -0.79
C MET A 101 -10.58 21.53 -1.41
N LEU A 102 -11.64 20.74 -1.45
CA LEU A 102 -12.99 21.25 -1.68
C LEU A 102 -13.34 22.08 -0.44
N ASN A 103 -13.42 23.39 -0.62
CA ASN A 103 -13.94 24.34 0.35
C ASN A 103 -15.47 24.36 0.34
#